data_AF-A0A953D0I7-F1
#
_entry.id   AF-A0A953D0I7-F1
#
_cell.length_a   1.000
_cell.length_b   1.000
_cell.length_c   1.000
_cell.angle_alpha   90.00
_cell.angle_beta   90.00
_cell.angle_gamma   90.00
#
_symmetry.space_group_name_H-M   'P 1'
#
loop_
_entity.id
_entity.type
_entity.pdbx_description
1 polymer ?
#
loop_
_entity_poly.entity_id
_entity_poly.type
_entity_poly.pdbx_seq_one_letter_code
_entity_poly.pdbx_strand_id
1 'polypeptide(L)'
;MYRIALPVLRRLLAAGVDEDRALVGTLMALMAELTDTNLLWRGGAAGLADVQAAAAAFNAAGGVCRPGWRARLMDMHGWMVARNLSPGGSADLVAAAWLVHGLEGG
;
A
#
# COMPACT_ATOMS: atom_id res chain seq x y z
N MET A 1 0.09 -11.86 -0.79
CA MET A 1 1.29 -11.65 -1.63
C MET A 1 1.00 -11.92 -3.12
N TYR A 2 0.86 -13.18 -3.57
CA TYR A 2 0.75 -13.51 -5.00
C TYR A 2 -0.48 -12.98 -5.76
N ARG A 3 -1.59 -12.70 -5.06
CA ARG A 3 -2.81 -12.18 -5.70
C ARG A 3 -2.79 -10.68 -5.99
N ILE A 4 -2.08 -9.90 -5.16
CA ILE A 4 -2.14 -8.43 -5.18
C ILE A 4 -0.73 -7.86 -5.23
N ALA A 5 0.08 -8.11 -4.20
CA ALA A 5 1.39 -7.50 -4.04
C ALA A 5 2.31 -7.70 -5.25
N LEU A 6 2.60 -8.96 -5.62
CA LEU A 6 3.55 -9.27 -6.69
C LEU A 6 3.05 -8.84 -8.08
N PRO A 7 1.78 -9.08 -8.47
CA PRO A 7 1.24 -8.57 -9.73
C PRO A 7 1.28 -7.04 -9.84
N VAL A 8 0.91 -6.32 -8.77
CA VAL A 8 0.91 -4.84 -8.77
C VAL A 8 2.34 -4.30 -8.87
N LEU A 9 3.25 -4.84 -8.06
CA LEU A 9 4.67 -4.46 -8.09
C LEU A 9 5.26 -4.63 -9.48
N ARG A 10 5.12 -5.81 -10.08
CA ARG A 10 5.61 -6.11 -11.43
C ARG A 10 5.01 -5.21 -12.48
N ARG A 11 3.71 -4.96 -12.41
CA ARG A 11 3.02 -4.06 -13.35
C ARG A 11 3.57 -2.64 -13.29
N LEU A 12 3.81 -2.11 -12.09
CA LEU A 12 4.34 -0.75 -11.92
C LEU A 12 5.78 -0.65 -12.44
N LEU A 13 6.64 -1.61 -12.08
CA LEU A 13 8.02 -1.65 -12.57
C LEU A 13 8.08 -1.79 -14.09
N ALA A 14 7.27 -2.68 -14.68
CA ALA A 14 7.16 -2.84 -16.13
C ALA A 14 6.64 -1.58 -16.85
N ALA A 15 5.92 -0.71 -16.15
CA ALA A 15 5.48 0.59 -16.66
C ALA A 15 6.54 1.70 -16.51
N GLY A 16 7.76 1.37 -16.09
CA GLY A 16 8.86 2.32 -15.88
C GLY A 16 8.72 3.18 -14.63
N VAL A 17 7.88 2.77 -13.68
CA VAL A 17 7.77 3.41 -12.37
C VAL A 17 9.00 3.04 -11.54
N ASP A 18 9.63 4.02 -10.91
CA ASP A 18 10.76 3.81 -10.01
C ASP A 18 10.39 2.92 -8.82
N GLU A 19 11.39 2.25 -8.25
CA GLU A 19 11.22 1.21 -7.23
C GLU A 19 10.42 1.72 -6.01
N ASP A 20 10.84 2.84 -5.42
CA ASP A 20 10.16 3.44 -4.27
C ASP A 20 8.68 3.70 -4.56
N ARG A 21 8.39 4.25 -5.73
CA ARG A 21 7.03 4.56 -6.17
C ARG A 21 6.22 3.29 -6.45
N ALA A 22 6.84 2.24 -6.96
CA ALA A 22 6.22 0.94 -7.17
C ALA A 22 5.88 0.26 -5.84
N LEU A 23 6.77 0.34 -4.84
CA LEU A 23 6.56 -0.18 -3.50
C LEU A 23 5.40 0.53 -2.79
N VAL A 24 5.35 1.87 -2.86
CA VAL A 24 4.22 2.65 -2.33
C VAL A 24 2.93 2.26 -3.03
N GLY A 25 2.91 2.19 -4.36
CA GLY A 25 1.72 1.81 -5.12
C GLY A 25 1.23 0.41 -4.73
N THR A 26 2.15 -0.50 -4.49
CA THR A 26 1.85 -1.87 -4.02
C THR A 26 1.28 -1.86 -2.61
N LEU A 27 1.84 -1.07 -1.68
CA LEU A 27 1.31 -0.91 -0.33
C LEU A 27 -0.12 -0.38 -0.36
N MET A 28 -0.39 0.65 -1.17
CA MET A 28 -1.72 1.23 -1.31
C MET A 28 -2.73 0.24 -1.90
N ALA A 29 -2.32 -0.62 -2.84
CA ALA A 29 -3.18 -1.68 -3.36
C ALA A 29 -3.50 -2.72 -2.27
N LEU A 30 -2.51 -3.12 -1.47
CA LEU A 30 -2.69 -4.08 -0.38
C LEU A 30 -3.61 -3.53 0.71
N MET A 31 -3.39 -2.29 1.16
CA MET A 31 -4.21 -1.67 2.19
C MET A 31 -5.67 -1.48 1.77
N ALA A 32 -5.96 -1.35 0.47
CA ALA A 32 -7.33 -1.20 -0.03
C ALA A 32 -8.14 -2.51 0.02
N GLU A 33 -7.47 -3.67 0.00
CA GLU A 33 -8.14 -4.98 -0.17
C GLU A 33 -7.92 -5.95 1.00
N LEU A 34 -6.82 -5.83 1.74
CA LEU A 34 -6.49 -6.78 2.79
C LEU A 34 -7.09 -6.38 4.13
N THR A 35 -7.56 -7.41 4.85
CA THR A 35 -7.84 -7.32 6.28
C THR A 35 -6.52 -7.35 7.04
N ASP A 36 -5.94 -6.18 7.27
CA ASP A 36 -4.71 -6.05 8.06
C ASP A 36 -5.02 -6.26 9.56
N THR A 37 -4.48 -7.32 10.13
CA THR A 37 -4.71 -7.67 11.54
C THR A 37 -4.15 -6.63 12.50
N ASN A 38 -3.10 -5.88 12.14
CA ASN A 38 -2.59 -4.77 12.96
C ASN A 38 -3.59 -3.62 13.02
N LEU A 39 -4.24 -3.30 11.89
CA LEU A 39 -5.32 -2.30 11.87
C LEU A 39 -6.52 -2.76 12.66
N LEU A 40 -6.92 -4.03 12.52
CA LEU A 40 -8.03 -4.60 13.27
C LEU A 40 -7.78 -4.54 14.79
N TRP A 41 -6.55 -4.83 15.23
CA TRP A 41 -6.16 -4.78 16.64
C TRP A 41 -6.15 -3.36 17.21
N ARG A 42 -5.67 -2.37 16.46
CA ARG A 42 -5.51 -0.99 16.96
C ARG A 42 -6.73 -0.11 16.77
N GLY A 43 -7.43 -0.27 15.65
CA GLY A 43 -8.55 0.58 15.22
C GLY A 43 -9.89 -0.13 15.11
N GLY A 44 -9.95 -1.45 15.37
CA GLY A 44 -11.15 -2.25 15.16
C GLY A 44 -11.57 -2.31 13.69
N ALA A 45 -12.77 -2.83 13.45
CA ALA A 45 -13.32 -2.93 12.10
C ALA A 45 -13.51 -1.56 11.43
N ALA A 46 -13.82 -0.52 12.21
CA ALA A 46 -13.96 0.84 11.71
C ALA A 46 -12.62 1.42 11.22
N GLY A 47 -11.55 1.30 12.02
CA GLY A 47 -10.22 1.77 11.60
C GLY A 47 -9.67 1.02 10.39
N LEU A 48 -9.94 -0.28 10.28
CA LEU A 48 -9.63 -1.05 9.07
C LEU A 48 -10.40 -0.51 7.84
N ALA A 49 -11.71 -0.31 7.97
CA ALA A 49 -12.54 0.20 6.88
C ALA A 49 -12.13 1.61 6.45
N ASP A 50 -11.80 2.50 7.40
CA ASP A 50 -11.33 3.85 7.11
C ASP A 50 -10.02 3.82 6.30
N VAL A 51 -9.06 2.97 6.66
CA VAL A 51 -7.79 2.84 5.91
C VAL A 51 -8.02 2.23 4.53
N GLN A 52 -8.87 1.21 4.42
CA GLN A 52 -9.24 0.61 3.13
C GLN A 52 -9.88 1.65 2.21
N ALA A 53 -10.81 2.45 2.73
CA ALA A 53 -11.46 3.53 1.99
C ALA A 53 -10.46 4.62 1.57
N ALA A 54 -9.57 5.06 2.46
CA ALA A 54 -8.55 6.05 2.17
C ALA A 54 -7.56 5.54 1.08
N ALA A 55 -7.14 4.28 1.16
CA ALA A 55 -6.26 3.67 0.18
C ALA A 55 -6.94 3.50 -1.19
N ALA A 56 -8.20 3.05 -1.21
CA ALA A 56 -9.00 2.97 -2.42
C ALA A 56 -9.18 4.35 -3.07
N ALA A 57 -9.46 5.39 -2.29
CA ALA A 57 -9.60 6.76 -2.78
C ALA A 57 -8.27 7.31 -3.35
N PHE A 58 -7.14 7.03 -2.69
CA PHE A 58 -5.82 7.38 -3.22
C PHE A 58 -5.58 6.75 -4.59
N ASN A 59 -5.86 5.45 -4.73
CA ASN A 59 -5.71 4.70 -5.98
C ASN A 59 -6.66 5.22 -7.08
N ALA A 60 -7.94 5.44 -6.75
CA ALA A 60 -8.95 5.97 -7.68
C ALA A 60 -8.58 7.37 -8.19
N ALA A 61 -7.92 8.18 -7.36
CA ALA A 61 -7.39 9.48 -7.74
C ALA A 61 -6.05 9.41 -8.51
N GLY A 62 -5.78 8.31 -9.22
CA GLY A 62 -4.56 8.11 -10.02
C GLY A 62 -3.34 7.64 -9.21
N GLY A 63 -3.51 7.33 -7.92
CA GLY A 63 -2.50 6.72 -7.06
C GLY A 63 -1.16 7.41 -7.09
N VAL A 64 -0.10 6.59 -7.13
CA VAL A 64 1.28 7.04 -7.29
C VAL A 64 1.53 7.68 -8.65
N CYS A 65 0.72 7.41 -9.68
CA CYS A 65 0.90 7.98 -11.02
C CYS A 65 0.57 9.49 -11.12
N ARG A 66 -0.27 10.00 -10.22
CA ARG A 66 -0.71 11.40 -10.23
C ARG A 66 0.35 12.37 -9.66
N PRO A 67 0.54 13.57 -10.25
CA PRO A 67 1.37 14.62 -9.66
C PRO A 67 0.97 14.95 -8.22
N GLY A 68 1.96 15.20 -7.35
CA GLY A 68 1.71 15.51 -5.93
C GLY A 68 1.25 14.32 -5.09
N TRP A 69 1.39 13.07 -5.56
CA TRP A 69 1.05 11.87 -4.78
C TRP A 69 1.75 11.80 -3.42
N ARG A 70 3.00 12.28 -3.32
CA ARG A 70 3.78 12.28 -2.06
C ARG A 70 3.11 13.11 -0.98
N ALA A 71 2.62 14.30 -1.31
CA ALA A 71 1.91 15.16 -0.36
C ALA A 71 0.65 14.45 0.18
N ARG A 72 -0.16 13.87 -0.72
CA ARG A 72 -1.36 13.10 -0.34
C ARG A 72 -1.03 11.86 0.51
N LEU A 73 0.07 11.18 0.21
CA LEU A 73 0.55 10.07 1.02
C LEU A 73 0.92 10.55 2.43
N MET A 74 1.63 11.68 2.55
CA MET A 74 2.00 12.26 3.83
C MET A 74 0.78 12.72 4.64
N ASP A 75 -0.23 13.29 3.99
CA ASP A 75 -1.48 13.67 4.65
C ASP A 75 -2.20 12.43 5.20
N MET A 76 -2.29 11.36 4.39
CA MET A 76 -2.86 10.08 4.83
C MET A 76 -2.04 9.47 5.97
N HIS A 77 -0.71 9.48 5.87
CA HIS A 77 0.17 8.98 6.92
C HIS A 77 -0.02 9.75 8.23
N GLY A 78 -0.08 11.08 8.20
CA GLY A 78 -0.35 11.92 9.36
C GLY A 78 -1.72 11.61 9.99
N TRP A 79 -2.75 11.42 9.17
CA TRP A 79 -4.07 11.00 9.63
C TRP A 79 -4.06 9.62 10.31
N MET A 80 -3.31 8.65 9.78
CA MET A 80 -3.15 7.32 10.38
C MET A 80 -2.41 7.41 11.72
N VAL A 81 -1.31 8.15 11.77
CA VAL A 81 -0.52 8.36 13.00
C VAL A 81 -1.36 8.99 14.10
N ALA A 82 -2.13 10.04 13.78
CA ALA A 82 -3.01 10.71 14.74
C ALA A 82 -4.10 9.78 15.33
N ARG A 83 -4.43 8.70 14.63
CA ARG A 83 -5.41 7.68 15.04
C ARG A 83 -4.76 6.39 15.56
N ASN A 84 -3.42 6.37 15.71
CA ASN A 84 -2.65 5.18 16.06
C ASN A 84 -2.92 3.96 15.14
N LEU A 85 -3.19 4.22 13.86
CA LEU A 85 -3.41 3.19 12.84
C LEU A 85 -2.08 2.87 12.15
N SER A 86 -1.76 1.58 12.03
CA SER A 86 -0.56 1.11 11.32
C SER A 86 -0.87 -0.15 10.50
N PRO A 87 -0.58 -0.17 9.19
CA PRO A 87 -0.86 -1.28 8.30
C PRO A 87 0.35 -2.23 8.22
N GLY A 88 0.74 -2.77 9.38
CA GLY A 88 1.95 -3.59 9.50
C GLY A 88 1.93 -4.83 8.61
N GLY A 89 0.79 -5.54 8.56
CA GLY A 89 0.68 -6.76 7.75
C GLY A 89 0.79 -6.46 6.25
N SER A 90 0.29 -5.31 5.81
CA SER A 90 0.41 -4.85 4.42
C SER A 90 1.86 -4.50 4.08
N ALA A 91 2.59 -3.85 4.99
CA ALA A 91 4.01 -3.52 4.80
C ALA A 91 4.88 -4.78 4.71
N ASP A 92 4.65 -5.77 5.57
CA ASP A 92 5.37 -7.05 5.53
C ASP A 92 5.17 -7.77 4.19
N LEU A 93 3.95 -7.71 3.63
CA LEU A 93 3.64 -8.30 2.34
C LEU A 93 4.30 -7.57 1.16
N VAL A 94 4.50 -6.25 1.26
CA VAL A 94 5.30 -5.49 0.28
C VAL A 94 6.76 -5.94 0.33
N ALA A 95 7.34 -6.02 1.52
CA ALA A 95 8.72 -6.47 1.70
C ALA A 95 8.93 -7.90 1.18
N ALA A 96 7.99 -8.81 1.48
CA ALA A 96 8.03 -10.17 0.96
C ALA A 96 7.89 -10.22 -0.58
N ALA A 97 7.02 -9.40 -1.17
CA ALA A 97 6.87 -9.33 -2.63
C ALA A 97 8.12 -8.76 -3.32
N TRP A 98 8.77 -7.76 -2.72
CA TRP A 98 10.03 -7.21 -3.20
C TRP A 98 11.14 -8.26 -3.21
N LEU A 99 11.30 -8.99 -2.11
CA LEU A 99 12.27 -10.09 -2.01
C LEU A 99 12.02 -11.16 -3.08
N VAL A 100 10.77 -11.63 -3.20
CA VAL A 100 10.40 -12.64 -4.20
C VAL A 100 10.65 -12.12 -5.62
N HIS A 101 10.35 -10.85 -5.89
CA HIS A 101 10.62 -10.26 -7.20
C HIS A 101 12.11 -10.31 -7.55
N GLY A 102 13.00 -9.97 -6.62
CA GLY A 102 14.45 -10.04 -6.81
C GLY A 102 14.99 -11.46 -6.96
N LEU A 103 14.40 -12.44 -6.28
CA LEU A 103 14.79 -13.85 -6.42
C LEU A 103 14.29 -14.49 -7.73
N GLU A 104 13.13 -14.09 -8.22
CA GLU A 104 12.51 -14.61 -9.45
C GLU A 104 12.95 -13.86 -10.72
N GLY A 105 13.70 -12.76 -10.60
CA GLY A 105 13.95 -11.83 -11.70
C GLY A 105 15.26 -11.03 -11.61
N GLY A 106 16.31 -11.62 -11.04
CA GLY A 106 17.70 -11.22 -11.30
C GLY A 106 18.18 -11.74 -12.66
#